data_AF-A0A3D4Z2N2-F1
#
_entry.id   AF-A0A3D4Z2N2-F1
#
_cell.length_a   1.000
_cell.length_b   1.000
_cell.length_c   1.000
_cell.angle_alpha   90.00
_cell.angle_beta   90.00
_cell.angle_gamma   90.00
#
_symmetry.space_group_name_H-M   'P 1'
#
loop_
_entity.id
_entity.type
_entity.pdbx_description
1 polymer ?
#
loop_
_entity_poly.entity_id
_entity_poly.type
_entity_poly.pdbx_seq_one_letter_code
_entity_poly.pdbx_strand_id
1 'polypeptide(L)'
;MKPLALAKTPRLNFAERRRLILETAASLFAERGFEGTTTRAIALECGINEALIFRHFKTKEELYTSLLEQKLEDFAEKIGPALRKILKFPLKPGLLEIANLVVRKHQEDT
;
A
#
# COMPACT_ATOMS: atom_id res chain seq x y z
N MET A 1 26.12 35.06 1.28
CA MET A 1 26.15 33.58 1.18
C MET A 1 25.50 33.17 -0.14
N LYS A 2 26.13 32.27 -0.91
CA LYS A 2 25.62 31.74 -2.19
C LYS A 2 24.56 30.66 -1.94
N PRO A 3 23.49 30.53 -2.74
CA PRO A 3 22.56 29.40 -2.62
C PRO A 3 23.29 28.10 -2.98
N LEU A 4 23.15 27.09 -2.13
CA LEU A 4 23.61 25.73 -2.36
C LEU A 4 22.82 25.17 -3.54
N ALA A 5 23.50 24.91 -4.66
CA ALA A 5 22.90 24.22 -5.80
C ALA A 5 22.40 22.85 -5.32
N LEU A 6 21.07 22.67 -5.31
CA LEU A 6 20.44 21.37 -5.10
C LEU A 6 20.92 20.44 -6.23
N ALA A 7 21.78 19.49 -5.89
CA ALA A 7 22.15 18.40 -6.79
C ALA A 7 20.87 17.78 -7.35
N LYS A 8 20.74 17.71 -8.69
CA LYS A 8 19.58 17.13 -9.36
C LYS A 8 19.42 15.69 -8.89
N THR A 9 18.48 15.43 -7.98
CA THR A 9 18.06 14.09 -7.59
C THR A 9 17.71 13.33 -8.87
N PRO A 10 18.21 12.09 -9.08
CA PRO A 10 17.92 11.33 -10.29
C PRO A 10 16.41 11.24 -10.48
N ARG A 11 15.95 11.47 -11.72
CA ARG A 11 14.53 11.39 -12.06
C ARG A 11 14.08 9.94 -11.85
N LEU A 12 13.24 9.72 -10.83
CA LEU A 12 12.61 8.42 -10.61
C LEU A 12 11.84 7.98 -11.85
N ASN A 13 12.02 6.72 -12.22
CA ASN A 13 11.22 6.08 -13.26
C ASN A 13 9.78 5.84 -12.76
N PHE A 14 8.91 5.34 -13.64
CA PHE A 14 7.50 5.14 -13.31
C PHE A 14 7.29 4.17 -12.15
N ALA A 15 8.03 3.06 -12.11
CA ALA A 15 7.90 2.04 -11.06
C ALA A 15 8.43 2.54 -9.71
N GLU A 16 9.59 3.20 -9.71
CA GLU A 16 10.18 3.80 -8.50
C GLU A 16 9.26 4.87 -7.90
N ARG A 17 8.65 5.71 -8.75
CA ARG A 17 7.68 6.72 -8.31
C ARG A 17 6.43 6.07 -7.73
N ARG A 18 5.90 5.03 -8.38
CA ARG A 18 4.74 4.29 -7.87
C ARG A 18 5.04 3.70 -6.48
N ARG A 19 6.24 3.15 -6.30
CA ARG A 19 6.70 2.62 -5.01
C ARG A 19 6.82 3.70 -3.94
N LEU A 20 7.44 4.84 -4.25
CA LEU A 20 7.52 5.97 -3.33
C LEU A 20 6.14 6.42 -2.85
N ILE A 21 5.18 6.55 -3.78
CA ILE A 21 3.81 6.93 -3.43
C ILE A 21 3.19 5.92 -2.46
N LEU A 22 3.37 4.61 -2.70
CA LEU A 22 2.82 3.57 -1.82
C LEU A 22 3.47 3.56 -0.43
N GLU A 23 4.79 3.72 -0.33
CA GLU A 23 5.50 3.74 0.94
C GLU A 23 5.08 4.94 1.80
N THR A 24 4.96 6.11 1.19
CA THR A 24 4.47 7.32 1.86
C THR A 24 3.01 7.19 2.26
N ALA A 25 2.15 6.70 1.35
CA ALA A 25 0.75 6.46 1.64
C ALA A 25 0.56 5.47 2.79
N ALA A 26 1.37 4.39 2.85
CA ALA A 26 1.33 3.43 3.94
C ALA A 26 1.56 4.07 5.30
N SER A 27 2.54 4.97 5.39
CA SER A 27 2.87 5.66 6.63
C SER A 27 1.73 6.57 7.07
N LEU A 28 1.18 7.36 6.16
CA LEU A 28 0.07 8.28 6.44
C LEU A 28 -1.22 7.55 6.80
N PHE A 29 -1.57 6.49 6.06
CA PHE A 29 -2.74 5.67 6.37
C PHE A 29 -2.62 4.96 7.71
N ALA A 30 -1.42 4.50 8.08
CA ALA A 30 -1.18 3.89 9.39
C ALA A 30 -1.31 4.90 10.55
N GLU A 31 -0.88 6.14 10.34
CA GLU A 31 -0.94 7.20 11.35
C GLU A 31 -2.36 7.79 11.50
N ARG A 32 -3.08 7.99 10.39
CA ARG A 32 -4.29 8.82 10.33
C ARG A 32 -5.55 8.08 9.88
N GLY A 33 -5.42 6.82 9.48
CA GLY A 33 -6.49 6.06 8.84
C GLY A 33 -6.81 6.53 7.42
N PHE A 34 -7.76 5.85 6.78
CA PHE A 34 -8.18 6.13 5.42
C PHE A 34 -8.87 7.49 5.28
N GLU A 35 -9.81 7.82 6.17
CA GLU A 35 -10.54 9.09 6.15
C GLU A 35 -9.65 10.29 6.49
N GLY A 36 -8.72 10.12 7.45
CA GLY A 36 -7.79 11.18 7.88
C GLY A 36 -6.66 11.47 6.88
N THR A 37 -6.56 10.71 5.78
CA THR A 37 -5.50 10.85 4.79
C THR A 37 -6.07 11.34 3.45
N THR A 38 -5.45 12.37 2.89
CA THR A 38 -5.80 12.90 1.56
C THR A 38 -4.69 12.64 0.56
N THR A 39 -5.02 12.48 -0.72
CA THR A 39 -4.05 12.37 -1.82
C THR A 39 -3.14 13.59 -1.89
N ARG A 40 -3.65 14.77 -1.54
CA ARG A 40 -2.88 16.00 -1.42
C ARG A 40 -1.81 15.94 -0.33
N ALA A 41 -2.12 15.39 0.84
CA ALA A 41 -1.15 15.19 1.92
C ALA A 41 -0.06 14.19 1.50
N ILE A 42 -0.44 13.09 0.83
CA ILE A 42 0.50 12.10 0.29
C ILE A 42 1.44 12.75 -0.74
N ALA A 43 0.89 13.58 -1.64
CA ALA A 43 1.67 14.26 -2.67
C ALA A 43 2.67 15.25 -2.07
N LEU A 44 2.24 15.99 -1.05
CA LEU A 44 3.09 16.92 -0.30
C LEU A 44 4.26 16.18 0.35
N GLU A 45 3.98 15.09 1.04
CA GLU A 45 5.00 14.28 1.71
C GLU A 45 5.97 13.61 0.70
N CYS A 46 5.46 13.22 -0.47
CA CYS A 46 6.30 12.71 -1.57
C CYS A 46 7.11 13.82 -2.29
N GLY A 47 6.82 15.10 -2.06
CA GLY A 47 7.41 16.21 -2.82
C GLY A 47 7.01 16.24 -4.30
N ILE A 48 5.78 15.81 -4.63
CA ILE A 48 5.27 15.75 -6.01
C ILE A 48 3.96 16.53 -6.18
N ASN A 49 3.59 16.83 -7.43
CA ASN A 49 2.26 17.34 -7.74
C ASN A 49 1.22 16.21 -7.55
N GLU A 50 0.08 16.51 -6.93
CA GLU A 50 -1.02 15.56 -6.72
C GLU A 50 -1.50 14.90 -8.02
N ALA A 51 -1.48 15.62 -9.15
CA ALA A 51 -1.80 15.04 -10.46
C ALA A 51 -0.91 13.85 -10.84
N LEU A 52 0.32 13.77 -10.31
CA LEU A 52 1.19 12.61 -10.52
C LEU A 52 0.72 11.38 -9.74
N ILE A 53 0.07 11.55 -8.59
CA ILE A 53 -0.59 10.42 -7.90
C ILE A 53 -1.70 9.88 -8.80
N PHE A 54 -2.54 10.77 -9.33
CA PHE A 54 -3.65 10.39 -10.20
C PHE A 54 -3.23 9.72 -11.52
N ARG A 55 -1.96 9.90 -11.93
CA ARG A 55 -1.36 9.17 -13.05
C ARG A 55 -1.05 7.71 -12.72
N HIS A 56 -0.84 7.39 -11.44
CA HIS A 56 -0.57 6.03 -10.97
C HIS A 56 -1.81 5.33 -10.39
N PHE A 57 -2.72 6.08 -9.76
CA PHE A 57 -3.90 5.60 -9.05
C PHE A 57 -5.06 6.54 -9.31
N LYS A 58 -6.13 6.10 -9.95
CA LYS A 58 -7.21 6.98 -10.39
C LYS A 58 -7.98 7.58 -9.20
N THR A 59 -8.02 6.89 -8.08
CA THR A 59 -8.71 7.33 -6.86
C THR A 59 -7.90 7.02 -5.58
N LYS A 60 -8.33 7.58 -4.44
CA LYS A 60 -7.73 7.28 -3.12
C LYS A 60 -7.98 5.83 -2.73
N GLU A 61 -9.15 5.30 -3.10
CA GLU A 61 -9.56 3.91 -2.89
C GLU A 61 -8.63 2.97 -3.67
N GLU A 62 -8.36 3.24 -4.95
CA GLU A 62 -7.44 2.42 -5.76
C GLU A 62 -6.01 2.45 -5.20
N LEU A 63 -5.54 3.60 -4.71
CA LEU A 63 -4.26 3.71 -4.02
C LEU A 63 -4.24 2.86 -2.74
N TYR A 64 -5.31 2.91 -1.95
CA TYR A 64 -5.43 2.18 -0.70
C TYR A 64 -5.53 0.66 -0.93
N THR A 65 -6.35 0.20 -1.88
CA THR A 65 -6.46 -1.23 -2.21
C THR A 65 -5.15 -1.76 -2.78
N SER A 66 -4.51 -1.03 -3.69
CA SER A 66 -3.18 -1.39 -4.22
C SER A 66 -2.13 -1.54 -3.11
N LEU A 67 -2.19 -0.68 -2.09
CA LEU A 67 -1.32 -0.77 -0.93
C LEU A 67 -1.61 -2.03 -0.12
N LEU A 68 -2.88 -2.32 0.17
CA LEU A 68 -3.28 -3.50 0.93
C LEU A 68 -2.90 -4.80 0.21
N GLU A 69 -3.11 -4.86 -1.11
CA GLU A 69 -2.70 -5.98 -1.95
C GLU A 69 -1.19 -6.23 -1.84
N GLN A 70 -0.37 -5.18 -1.99
CA GLN A 70 1.08 -5.31 -1.84
C GLN A 70 1.47 -5.79 -0.43
N LYS A 71 0.84 -5.25 0.62
CA LYS A 71 1.15 -5.66 2.00
C LYS A 71 0.74 -7.09 2.28
N LEU A 72 -0.37 -7.54 1.71
CA LEU A 72 -0.85 -8.91 1.86
C LEU A 72 0.08 -9.89 1.12
N GLU A 73 0.56 -9.52 -0.07
CA GLU A 73 1.54 -10.30 -0.82
C GLU A 73 2.87 -10.39 -0.05
N ASP A 74 3.42 -9.26 0.42
CA ASP A 74 4.62 -9.21 1.26
C ASP A 74 4.48 -10.08 2.52
N PHE A 75 3.30 -10.07 3.14
CA PHE A 75 2.98 -10.85 4.33
C PHE A 75 2.92 -12.35 4.01
N ALA A 76 2.22 -12.71 2.93
CA ALA A 76 2.10 -14.10 2.47
C ALA A 76 3.46 -14.71 2.12
N GLU A 77 4.34 -13.95 1.45
CA GLU A 77 5.71 -14.38 1.13
C GLU A 77 6.54 -14.66 2.39
N LYS A 78 6.44 -13.79 3.40
CA LYS A 78 7.21 -13.93 4.66
C LYS A 78 6.70 -15.05 5.55
N ILE A 79 5.38 -15.21 5.63
CA ILE A 79 4.74 -16.09 6.61
C ILE A 79 4.42 -17.47 6.03
N GLY A 80 4.13 -17.56 4.73
CA GLY A 80 3.84 -18.83 4.05
C GLY A 80 4.87 -19.93 4.33
N PRO A 81 6.19 -19.68 4.26
CA PRO A 81 7.21 -20.67 4.59
C PRO A 81 7.18 -21.12 6.07
N ALA A 82 6.89 -20.21 7.00
CA ALA A 82 6.79 -20.52 8.42
C ALA A 82 5.53 -21.33 8.72
N LEU A 83 4.38 -20.92 8.18
CA LEU A 83 3.12 -21.65 8.31
C LEU A 83 3.22 -23.06 7.72
N ARG A 84 3.92 -23.25 6.60
CA ARG A 84 4.13 -24.59 6.00
C ARG A 84 4.87 -25.55 6.94
N LYS A 85 5.74 -25.06 7.81
CA LYS A 85 6.47 -25.88 8.80
C LYS A 85 5.62 -26.21 10.02
N ILE A 86 4.77 -25.27 10.45
CA ILE A 86 3.93 -25.39 11.64
C ILE A 86 2.66 -26.19 11.33
N LEU A 87 2.02 -25.88 10.21
CA LEU A 87 0.77 -26.49 9.76
C LEU A 87 1.10 -27.77 8.98
N LYS A 88 1.23 -28.90 9.69
CA LYS A 88 1.18 -30.22 9.06
C LYS A 88 -0.21 -30.37 8.41
N PHE A 89 -0.25 -30.56 7.08
CA PHE A 89 -1.49 -30.57 6.27
C PHE A 89 -2.47 -31.71 6.64
N PRO A 90 -3.80 -31.54 6.36
CA PRO A 90 -4.36 -30.56 5.42
C PRO A 90 -5.20 -29.42 6.01
N LEU A 91 -4.88 -28.19 5.57
CA LEU A 91 -5.51 -26.92 5.97
C LEU A 91 -6.88 -26.62 5.32
N LYS A 92 -7.49 -27.61 4.66
CA LYS A 92 -8.65 -27.39 3.78
C LYS A 92 -9.90 -26.86 4.49
N PRO A 93 -10.22 -27.15 5.76
CA PRO A 93 -11.40 -26.57 6.41
C PRO A 93 -11.19 -25.13 6.91
N GLY A 94 -10.10 -24.87 7.65
CA GLY A 94 -9.90 -23.59 8.33
C GLY A 94 -9.57 -22.41 7.41
N LEU A 95 -8.88 -22.65 6.29
CA LEU A 95 -8.58 -21.59 5.31
C LEU A 95 -9.84 -21.08 4.61
N LEU A 96 -10.80 -21.96 4.33
CA LEU A 96 -12.09 -21.61 3.72
C LEU A 96 -12.92 -20.74 4.67
N GLU A 97 -12.84 -21.01 5.96
CA GLU A 97 -13.56 -20.24 6.99
C GLU A 97 -12.97 -18.84 7.15
N ILE A 98 -11.63 -18.71 7.17
CA ILE A 98 -10.95 -17.41 7.17
C ILE A 98 -11.24 -16.63 5.89
N ALA A 99 -11.14 -17.28 4.72
CA ALA A 99 -11.45 -16.64 3.44
C ALA A 99 -12.90 -16.12 3.40
N ASN A 100 -13.86 -16.91 3.87
CA ASN A 100 -15.26 -16.49 3.98
C ASN A 100 -15.44 -15.32 4.96
N LEU A 101 -14.69 -15.29 6.05
CA LEU A 101 -14.76 -14.19 7.03
C LEU A 101 -14.20 -12.88 6.46
N VAL A 102 -13.12 -12.95 5.67
CA VAL A 102 -12.55 -11.79 4.96
C VAL A 102 -13.49 -11.28 3.86
N VAL A 103 -14.11 -12.19 3.10
CA VAL A 103 -15.05 -11.83 2.03
C VAL A 103 -16.35 -11.20 2.57
N ARG A 104 -16.87 -11.69 3.71
CA ARG A 104 -18.09 -11.13 4.33
C ARG A 104 -17.89 -9.71 4.83
N LYS A 105 -16.71 -9.37 5.36
CA LYS A 105 -16.45 -8.04 5.90
C LYS A 105 -16.43 -6.93 4.83
N HIS A 106 -16.22 -7.27 3.56
CA HIS A 106 -16.31 -6.34 2.44
C HIS A 106 -17.74 -6.07 1.95
N GLN A 107 -18.74 -6.86 2.37
CA GLN A 107 -20.13 -6.72 1.93
C GLN A 107 -20.99 -5.87 2.87
N GLU A 108 -20.50 -5.56 4.08
CA GLU A 108 -21.26 -4.76 5.06
C GLU A 108 -21.05 -3.24 4.92
N ASP A 109 -20.13 -2.79 4.05
CA ASP A 109 -19.82 -1.37 3.80
C ASP A 109 -20.45 -0.82 2.50
N THR A 110 -21.57 -1.38 2.01
CA THR A 110 -22.34 -0.85 0.86
C THR A 110 -23.70 -0.31 1.28
#